data_AF-A0A6G1ILR5-F1
#
_entry.id   AF-A0A6G1ILR5-F1
#
_cell.length_a   1.000
_cell.length_b   1.000
_cell.length_c   1.000
_cell.angle_alpha   90.00
_cell.angle_beta   90.00
_cell.angle_gamma   90.00
#
_symmetry.space_group_name_H-M   'P 1'
#
loop_
_entity.id
_entity.type
_entity.pdbx_description
1 polymer ?
#
loop_
_entity_poly.entity_id
_entity_poly.type
_entity_poly.pdbx_seq_one_letter_code
_entity_poly.pdbx_strand_id
1 'polypeptide(L)'
;MYVAEPFTELSHHCPHKDAPPASTIFLPYVHPFTTASVPLVKTTIGDVDIEGVNIDMPIDTGSTGVLIGAPLLPTLDRKEGTPTYHFLTSSKILYNGRLVNLTVQFHGSNGSYAKARVPVFVVDKSWICPWYDPKVHTLECPTGPDGEEATLRDTSQITYMGVGFGRNKPGNGQPGAVPKANPFLNIESINGRAFRCGSGRAGWTISTKGVHIGLTNRNTRGFRFTKLARGVTYEEDTRDWAMPKMSFSVDGRWATPGHGLVDTGVAQMYIRAEGNFPIPVVKVKDPNRHGSDKEVDRVRQGTNIAVQFPLLGGRAATYAFVVGEEGPMTPSFVAPGKQTPPPFLNTGRAFLHGYSIAFDAVRGRFGFRPTSNSKLTAAGRR
;
A
#
# COMPACT_ATOMS: atom_id res chain seq x y z
N MET A 1 -15.11 2.81 -43.57
CA MET A 1 -15.76 1.50 -43.74
C MET A 1 -15.03 0.55 -42.81
N TYR A 2 -15.75 0.07 -41.79
CA TYR A 2 -15.25 -0.73 -40.67
C TYR A 2 -14.76 -2.11 -41.13
N VAL A 3 -13.64 -2.57 -40.56
CA VAL A 3 -13.54 -3.94 -40.05
C VAL A 3 -12.75 -3.87 -38.74
N ALA A 4 -13.46 -3.91 -37.62
CA ALA A 4 -12.87 -4.19 -36.31
C ALA A 4 -12.83 -5.71 -36.18
N GLU A 5 -11.64 -6.27 -35.91
CA GLU A 5 -11.51 -7.68 -35.57
C GLU A 5 -12.15 -7.95 -34.19
N PRO A 6 -12.82 -9.09 -34.01
CA PRO A 6 -13.50 -9.40 -32.76
C PRO A 6 -12.48 -9.74 -31.68
N PHE A 7 -12.40 -8.89 -30.66
CA PHE A 7 -11.85 -9.26 -29.36
C PHE A 7 -12.67 -10.43 -28.81
N THR A 8 -12.07 -11.61 -28.76
CA THR A 8 -12.63 -12.77 -28.09
C THR A 8 -12.56 -12.53 -26.58
N GLU A 9 -13.73 -12.45 -25.94
CA GLU A 9 -13.87 -12.53 -24.49
C GLU A 9 -13.24 -13.84 -23.97
N LEU A 10 -12.02 -13.75 -23.44
CA LEU A 10 -11.50 -14.78 -22.54
C LEU A 10 -12.20 -14.65 -21.20
N SER A 11 -13.45 -15.13 -21.13
CA SER A 11 -14.06 -15.47 -19.86
C SER A 11 -13.17 -16.54 -19.21
N HIS A 12 -12.44 -16.18 -18.15
CA HIS A 12 -11.62 -17.11 -17.38
C HIS A 12 -12.49 -18.04 -16.52
N HIS A 13 -13.26 -18.90 -17.19
CA HIS A 13 -13.91 -20.03 -16.53
C HIS A 13 -12.84 -21.09 -16.23
N CYS A 14 -12.49 -21.25 -14.95
CA CYS A 14 -11.53 -22.26 -14.53
C CYS A 14 -12.22 -23.64 -14.47
N PRO A 15 -11.85 -24.62 -15.30
CA PRO A 15 -12.40 -25.97 -15.17
C PRO A 15 -11.96 -26.59 -13.84
N HIS A 16 -12.94 -27.04 -13.07
CA HIS A 16 -12.79 -27.40 -11.66
C HIS A 16 -12.17 -28.79 -11.39
N LYS A 17 -11.86 -29.59 -12.42
CA LYS A 17 -11.69 -31.04 -12.22
C LYS A 17 -10.30 -31.53 -11.79
N ASP A 18 -9.21 -30.81 -12.02
CA ASP A 18 -7.85 -31.27 -11.68
C ASP A 18 -6.94 -30.16 -11.13
N ALA A 19 -7.50 -29.23 -10.34
CA ALA A 19 -6.71 -28.12 -9.81
C ALA A 19 -5.62 -28.63 -8.83
N PRO A 20 -4.33 -28.28 -9.04
CA PRO A 20 -3.28 -28.64 -8.09
C PRO A 20 -3.57 -28.02 -6.70
N PRO A 21 -2.98 -28.56 -5.62
CA PRO A 21 -3.17 -28.01 -4.27
C PRO A 21 -2.92 -26.50 -4.27
N ALA A 22 -3.79 -25.73 -3.62
CA ALA A 22 -3.68 -24.29 -3.61
C ALA A 22 -2.34 -23.86 -2.97
N SER A 23 -1.47 -23.28 -3.78
CA SER A 23 -0.15 -22.78 -3.44
C SER A 23 -0.24 -21.44 -2.72
N THR A 24 0.50 -21.33 -1.63
CA THR A 24 0.74 -20.08 -0.90
C THR A 24 2.12 -20.16 -0.29
N ILE A 25 2.73 -19.00 -0.09
CA ILE A 25 3.99 -18.85 0.63
C ILE A 25 3.78 -17.93 1.82
N PHE A 26 4.43 -18.24 2.94
CA PHE A 26 4.51 -17.36 4.10
C PHE A 26 5.87 -16.65 4.13
N LEU A 27 5.83 -15.32 4.08
CA LEU A 27 6.97 -14.44 4.22
C LEU A 27 7.06 -13.96 5.67
N PRO A 28 8.06 -14.41 6.45
CA PRO A 28 8.33 -13.82 7.74
C PRO A 28 8.90 -12.41 7.55
N TYR A 29 8.63 -11.53 8.51
CA TYR A 29 9.33 -10.24 8.53
C TYR A 29 10.79 -10.45 8.92
N VAL A 30 11.68 -9.59 8.38
CA VAL A 30 13.12 -9.58 8.73
C VAL A 30 13.30 -9.33 10.22
N HIS A 31 12.49 -8.42 10.78
CA HIS A 31 12.42 -8.13 12.19
C HIS A 31 10.98 -8.28 12.69
N PRO A 32 10.75 -8.58 13.98
CA PRO A 32 9.41 -8.58 14.56
C PRO A 32 8.66 -7.28 14.22
N PHE A 33 7.38 -7.40 13.91
CA PHE A 33 6.56 -6.23 13.57
C PHE A 33 6.50 -5.24 14.73
N THR A 34 6.72 -3.96 14.44
CA THR A 34 6.55 -2.85 15.38
C THR A 34 5.76 -1.72 14.73
N THR A 35 5.28 -0.76 15.52
CA THR A 35 4.70 0.49 14.99
C THR A 35 5.77 1.52 14.59
N ALA A 36 7.00 1.37 15.08
CA ALA A 36 8.10 2.32 14.89
C ALA A 36 8.75 2.24 13.51
N SER A 37 8.79 1.05 12.90
CA SER A 37 9.44 0.82 11.60
C SER A 37 8.48 0.20 10.58
N VAL A 38 8.79 0.39 9.29
CA VAL A 38 8.07 -0.27 8.20
C VAL A 38 8.44 -1.76 8.21
N PRO A 39 7.47 -2.69 8.09
CA PRO A 39 7.80 -4.12 8.03
C PRO A 39 8.57 -4.45 6.74
N LEU A 40 9.67 -5.19 6.89
CA LEU A 40 10.54 -5.62 5.80
C LEU A 40 10.37 -7.11 5.51
N VAL A 41 10.47 -7.52 4.24
CA VAL A 41 10.61 -8.93 3.83
C VAL A 41 11.85 -9.12 2.96
N LYS A 42 12.45 -10.30 3.05
CA LYS A 42 13.61 -10.64 2.24
C LYS A 42 13.21 -10.86 0.78
N THR A 43 13.92 -10.20 -0.13
CA THR A 43 13.75 -10.38 -1.58
C THR A 43 15.10 -10.51 -2.29
N THR A 44 15.07 -11.10 -3.49
CA THR A 44 16.15 -10.96 -4.49
C THR A 44 15.55 -10.36 -5.75
N ILE A 45 16.20 -9.35 -6.33
CA ILE A 45 15.68 -8.59 -7.48
C ILE A 45 16.68 -8.57 -8.62
N GLY A 46 16.18 -8.68 -9.86
CA GLY A 46 16.97 -8.71 -11.09
C GLY A 46 16.85 -10.06 -11.78
N ASP A 47 17.90 -10.46 -12.49
CA ASP A 47 18.01 -11.84 -12.96
C ASP A 47 18.40 -12.75 -11.80
N VAL A 48 17.38 -13.25 -11.10
CA VAL A 48 17.53 -14.01 -9.85
C VAL A 48 18.27 -15.34 -10.01
N ASP A 49 18.42 -15.84 -11.24
CA ASP A 49 19.07 -17.12 -11.52
C ASP A 49 20.56 -16.92 -11.92
N ILE A 50 21.02 -15.68 -12.08
CA ILE A 50 22.40 -15.34 -12.47
C ILE A 50 23.04 -14.36 -11.45
N GLU A 51 22.47 -13.16 -11.28
CA GLU A 51 23.09 -12.03 -10.55
C GLU A 51 22.04 -11.14 -9.83
N GLY A 52 21.08 -11.76 -9.15
CA GLY A 52 20.07 -11.02 -8.39
C GLY A 52 20.66 -10.34 -7.13
N VAL A 53 20.12 -9.16 -6.79
CA VAL A 53 20.54 -8.41 -5.59
C VAL A 53 19.56 -8.68 -4.45
N ASN A 54 20.10 -9.05 -3.28
CA ASN A 54 19.31 -9.25 -2.07
C ASN A 54 18.94 -7.90 -1.42
N ILE A 55 17.65 -7.68 -1.20
CA ILE A 55 17.13 -6.45 -0.62
C ILE A 55 16.06 -6.80 0.41
N ASP A 56 16.18 -6.22 1.61
CA ASP A 56 15.11 -6.23 2.61
C ASP A 56 14.08 -5.17 2.23
N MET A 57 13.01 -5.61 1.57
CA MET A 57 12.03 -4.73 0.95
C MET A 57 10.95 -4.29 1.94
N PRO A 58 10.73 -2.97 2.12
CA PRO A 58 9.64 -2.46 2.94
C PRO A 58 8.29 -2.68 2.25
N ILE A 59 7.35 -3.28 2.98
CA ILE A 59 6.01 -3.53 2.49
C ILE A 59 5.11 -2.34 2.83
N ASP A 60 4.54 -1.73 1.80
CA ASP A 60 3.61 -0.62 1.93
C ASP A 60 2.26 -0.93 1.26
N THR A 61 1.20 -1.10 2.04
CA THR A 61 -0.17 -1.27 1.54
C THR A 61 -0.84 0.06 1.13
N GLY A 62 -0.22 1.20 1.43
CA GLY A 62 -0.65 2.55 1.08
C GLY A 62 -0.36 2.97 -0.38
N SER A 63 0.43 2.19 -1.10
CA SER A 63 0.87 2.45 -2.47
C SER A 63 0.92 1.17 -3.30
N THR A 64 1.26 1.28 -4.58
CA THR A 64 1.44 0.14 -5.47
C THR A 64 2.67 0.35 -6.34
N GLY A 65 3.48 -0.69 -6.52
CA GLY A 65 4.69 -0.65 -7.36
C GLY A 65 5.97 -0.85 -6.58
N VAL A 66 7.04 -1.24 -7.27
CA VAL A 66 8.37 -1.39 -6.68
C VAL A 66 9.24 -0.23 -7.15
N LEU A 67 10.00 0.36 -6.23
CA LEU A 67 10.88 1.49 -6.51
C LEU A 67 12.24 1.25 -5.85
N ILE A 68 13.31 1.35 -6.64
CA ILE A 68 14.68 0.96 -6.25
C ILE A 68 15.66 1.99 -6.82
N GLY A 69 16.61 2.47 -6.03
CA GLY A 69 17.71 3.28 -6.55
C GLY A 69 18.59 2.54 -7.55
N ALA A 70 18.93 3.16 -8.67
CA ALA A 70 19.81 2.59 -9.68
C ALA A 70 21.15 2.06 -9.13
N PRO A 71 21.82 2.70 -8.14
CA PRO A 71 23.06 2.16 -7.57
C PRO A 71 22.92 0.79 -6.90
N LEU A 72 21.70 0.40 -6.51
CA LEU A 72 21.43 -0.92 -5.90
C LEU A 72 21.31 -2.04 -6.92
N LEU A 73 21.28 -1.72 -8.22
CA LEU A 73 21.20 -2.69 -9.34
C LEU A 73 22.37 -2.47 -10.29
N PRO A 74 23.62 -2.71 -9.85
CA PRO A 74 24.82 -2.29 -10.59
C PRO A 74 25.00 -2.99 -11.94
N THR A 75 24.41 -4.18 -12.11
CA THR A 75 24.50 -5.00 -13.33
C THR A 75 23.44 -4.63 -14.37
N LEU A 76 22.44 -3.83 -13.99
CA LEU A 76 21.36 -3.44 -14.89
C LEU A 76 21.82 -2.36 -15.87
N ASP A 77 21.72 -2.61 -17.17
CA ASP A 77 22.08 -1.63 -18.21
C ASP A 77 21.29 -0.33 -17.99
N ARG A 78 21.99 0.79 -17.87
CA ARG A 78 21.41 2.13 -17.67
C ARG A 78 20.46 2.57 -18.79
N LYS A 79 20.54 1.96 -19.98
CA LYS A 79 19.67 2.26 -21.12
C LYS A 79 18.38 1.43 -21.16
N GLU A 80 18.28 0.38 -20.36
CA GLU A 80 17.12 -0.52 -20.39
C GLU A 80 15.83 0.17 -19.89
N GLY A 81 14.66 -0.27 -20.35
CA GLY A 81 13.38 0.19 -19.82
C GLY A 81 12.91 1.54 -20.38
N THR A 82 11.85 2.05 -19.77
CA THR A 82 11.13 3.23 -20.28
C THR A 82 11.26 4.40 -19.30
N PRO A 83 11.76 5.58 -19.73
CA PRO A 83 11.86 6.76 -18.88
C PRO A 83 10.54 7.11 -18.18
N THR A 84 10.60 7.44 -16.90
CA THR A 84 9.45 7.83 -16.09
C THR A 84 9.84 8.72 -14.91
N TYR A 85 8.85 9.31 -14.26
CA TYR A 85 9.04 10.08 -13.04
C TYR A 85 7.85 9.90 -12.09
N HIS A 86 8.10 10.03 -10.78
CA HIS A 86 7.04 10.16 -9.77
C HIS A 86 7.33 11.34 -8.86
N PHE A 87 6.33 12.19 -8.64
CA PHE A 87 6.41 13.29 -7.68
C PHE A 87 5.51 13.06 -6.47
N LEU A 88 6.12 13.05 -5.28
CA LEU A 88 5.42 12.94 -4.01
C LEU A 88 5.11 14.34 -3.47
N THR A 89 3.85 14.78 -3.62
CA THR A 89 3.41 16.14 -3.27
C THR A 89 3.55 16.48 -1.78
N SER A 90 3.46 15.48 -0.89
CA SER A 90 3.56 15.66 0.56
C SER A 90 4.99 15.93 1.03
N SER A 91 5.96 15.19 0.49
CA SER A 91 7.38 15.31 0.82
C SER A 91 8.15 16.23 -0.13
N LYS A 92 7.49 16.68 -1.20
CA LYS A 92 8.11 17.44 -2.30
C LYS A 92 9.29 16.68 -2.91
N ILE A 93 9.19 15.36 -3.05
CA ILE A 93 10.26 14.55 -3.62
C ILE A 93 9.94 14.21 -5.08
N LEU A 94 10.85 14.53 -5.98
CA LEU A 94 10.81 14.06 -7.37
C LEU A 94 11.75 12.85 -7.50
N TYR A 95 11.23 11.76 -8.06
CA TYR A 95 12.01 10.62 -8.55
C TYR A 95 12.01 10.65 -10.06
N ASN A 96 13.17 10.52 -10.67
CA ASN A 96 13.37 10.39 -12.11
C ASN A 96 14.17 9.11 -12.37
N GLY A 97 13.73 8.35 -13.36
CA GLY A 97 14.49 7.21 -13.85
C GLY A 97 13.69 6.43 -14.88
N ARG A 98 13.56 5.12 -14.71
CA ARG A 98 13.03 4.22 -15.74
C ARG A 98 12.26 3.03 -15.18
N LEU A 99 11.21 2.60 -15.89
CA LEU A 99 10.48 1.36 -15.62
C LEU A 99 11.16 0.20 -16.33
N VAL A 100 11.57 -0.80 -15.55
CA VAL A 100 12.22 -2.02 -16.04
C VAL A 100 11.47 -3.23 -15.53
N ASN A 101 11.15 -4.19 -16.40
CA ASN A 101 10.46 -5.42 -15.97
C ASN A 101 11.47 -6.38 -15.34
N LEU A 102 11.53 -6.40 -14.01
CA LEU A 102 12.44 -7.25 -13.25
C LEU A 102 11.68 -8.38 -12.54
N THR A 103 12.40 -9.45 -12.27
CA THR A 103 11.94 -10.51 -11.37
C THR A 103 12.17 -10.07 -9.93
N VAL A 104 11.15 -10.26 -9.09
CA VAL A 104 11.22 -10.14 -7.64
C VAL A 104 10.98 -11.53 -7.05
N GLN A 105 12.03 -12.13 -6.49
CA GLN A 105 11.92 -13.35 -5.73
C GLN A 105 11.69 -13.03 -4.25
N PHE A 106 10.60 -13.53 -3.70
CA PHE A 106 10.28 -13.47 -2.28
C PHE A 106 10.80 -14.70 -1.56
N HIS A 107 11.48 -14.50 -0.43
CA HIS A 107 11.98 -15.59 0.40
C HIS A 107 11.03 -15.85 1.57
N GLY A 108 10.48 -17.05 1.62
CA GLY A 108 9.58 -17.50 2.67
C GLY A 108 10.25 -18.40 3.70
N SER A 109 9.43 -18.91 4.62
CA SER A 109 9.90 -19.84 5.64
C SER A 109 10.33 -21.18 5.04
N ASN A 110 11.27 -21.87 5.70
CA ASN A 110 11.73 -23.23 5.35
C ASN A 110 12.22 -23.35 3.89
N GLY A 111 12.87 -22.31 3.36
CA GLY A 111 13.41 -22.30 2.00
C GLY A 111 12.35 -22.18 0.89
N SER A 112 11.07 -21.94 1.25
CA SER A 112 10.06 -21.64 0.24
C SER A 112 10.34 -20.29 -0.43
N TYR A 113 9.95 -20.15 -1.70
CA TYR A 113 10.09 -18.90 -2.44
C TYR A 113 8.95 -18.71 -3.45
N ALA A 114 8.75 -17.47 -3.87
CA ALA A 114 7.84 -17.13 -4.97
C ALA A 114 8.52 -16.10 -5.88
N LYS A 115 8.33 -16.24 -7.19
CA LYS A 115 8.84 -15.26 -8.18
C LYS A 115 7.67 -14.47 -8.75
N ALA A 116 7.79 -13.15 -8.76
CA ALA A 116 6.91 -12.22 -9.47
C ALA A 116 7.69 -11.50 -10.56
N ARG A 117 7.02 -11.12 -11.65
CA ARG A 117 7.61 -10.25 -12.68
C ARG A 117 6.77 -9.00 -12.83
N VAL A 118 7.38 -7.85 -12.56
CA VAL A 118 6.68 -6.56 -12.50
C VAL A 118 7.54 -5.43 -13.05
N PRO A 119 6.92 -4.32 -13.52
CA PRO A 119 7.64 -3.09 -13.76
C PRO A 119 8.17 -2.53 -12.43
N VAL A 120 9.49 -2.44 -12.29
CA VAL A 120 10.21 -1.81 -11.19
C VAL A 120 10.63 -0.43 -11.65
N PHE A 121 10.31 0.60 -10.86
CA PHE A 121 10.80 1.94 -11.09
C PHE A 121 12.23 2.07 -10.53
N VAL A 122 13.20 1.96 -11.42
CA VAL A 122 14.61 2.18 -11.13
C VAL A 122 14.88 3.68 -11.13
N VAL A 123 15.27 4.22 -9.98
CA VAL A 123 15.46 5.65 -9.73
C VAL A 123 16.91 6.02 -9.99
N ASP A 124 17.13 6.72 -11.09
CA ASP A 124 18.44 7.22 -11.47
C ASP A 124 18.81 8.49 -10.70
N LYS A 125 17.82 9.38 -10.47
CA LYS A 125 18.00 10.63 -9.73
C LYS A 125 16.80 10.92 -8.82
N SER A 126 17.05 11.57 -7.69
CA SER A 126 16.00 12.03 -6.79
C SER A 126 16.34 13.40 -6.21
N TRP A 127 15.34 14.26 -6.07
CA TRP A 127 15.50 15.60 -5.49
C TRP A 127 14.41 15.91 -4.47
N ILE A 128 14.74 16.75 -3.50
CA ILE A 128 13.76 17.60 -2.82
C ILE A 128 13.48 18.77 -3.76
N CYS A 129 12.25 18.84 -4.24
CA CYS A 129 11.78 19.72 -5.31
C CYS A 129 10.55 20.52 -4.86
N PRO A 130 10.74 21.62 -4.09
CA PRO A 130 9.64 22.39 -3.50
C PRO A 130 8.72 23.04 -4.54
N TRP A 131 9.30 23.47 -5.66
CA TRP A 131 8.66 24.28 -6.71
C TRP A 131 8.02 23.45 -7.82
N TYR A 132 8.02 22.12 -7.68
CA TYR A 132 7.38 21.25 -8.65
C TYR A 132 5.86 21.44 -8.69
N ASP A 133 5.35 21.71 -9.89
CA ASP A 133 3.93 21.65 -10.23
C ASP A 133 3.67 20.44 -11.14
N PRO A 134 2.96 19.40 -10.65
CA PRO A 134 2.68 18.18 -11.42
C PRO A 134 1.77 18.39 -12.64
N LYS A 135 1.20 19.59 -12.85
CA LYS A 135 0.41 19.90 -14.04
C LYS A 135 1.26 20.31 -15.24
N VAL A 136 2.48 20.81 -15.00
CA VAL A 136 3.34 21.38 -16.05
C VAL A 136 4.73 20.77 -16.09
N HIS A 137 5.25 20.32 -14.94
CA HIS A 137 6.60 19.75 -14.85
C HIS A 137 6.57 18.24 -15.08
N THR A 138 7.69 17.73 -15.59
CA THR A 138 7.87 16.32 -15.95
C THR A 138 9.09 15.72 -15.25
N LEU A 139 10.17 15.44 -15.97
CA LEU A 139 11.34 14.70 -15.50
C LEU A 139 12.28 15.53 -14.61
N GLU A 140 12.26 16.85 -14.76
CA GLU A 140 13.19 17.75 -14.09
C GLU A 140 12.52 18.57 -13.00
N CYS A 141 13.28 18.84 -11.94
CA CYS A 141 12.85 19.79 -10.93
C CYS A 141 13.08 21.22 -11.47
N PRO A 142 12.07 22.09 -11.47
CA PRO A 142 12.28 23.49 -11.84
C PRO A 142 13.19 24.20 -10.84
N THR A 143 13.88 25.23 -11.31
CA THR A 143 14.56 26.20 -10.46
C THR A 143 13.54 26.98 -9.63
N GLY A 144 13.93 27.36 -8.41
CA GLY A 144 13.13 28.23 -7.56
C GLY A 144 12.94 29.64 -8.14
N PRO A 145 11.96 30.39 -7.64
CA PRO A 145 11.63 31.73 -8.13
C PRO A 145 12.79 32.72 -8.02
N ASP A 146 13.73 32.49 -7.09
CA ASP A 146 14.90 33.33 -6.84
C ASP A 146 16.20 32.67 -7.30
N GLY A 147 16.11 31.63 -8.14
CA GLY A 147 17.27 30.92 -8.69
C GLY A 147 17.75 29.73 -7.84
N GLU A 148 16.99 29.31 -6.83
CA GLU A 148 17.41 28.24 -5.93
C GLU A 148 17.41 26.86 -6.62
N GLU A 149 18.43 26.05 -6.34
CA GLU A 149 18.55 24.71 -6.88
C GLU A 149 17.87 23.64 -6.00
N ALA A 150 17.40 22.58 -6.63
CA ALA A 150 16.82 21.44 -5.96
C ALA A 150 17.87 20.63 -5.20
N THR A 151 17.55 20.19 -3.98
CA THR A 151 18.49 19.38 -3.18
C THR A 151 18.51 17.94 -3.70
N LEU A 152 19.64 17.51 -4.26
CA LEU A 152 19.85 16.12 -4.68
C LEU A 152 19.79 15.18 -3.47
N ARG A 153 19.14 14.03 -3.64
CA ARG A 153 19.03 12.97 -2.63
C ARG A 153 19.86 11.76 -3.07
N ASP A 154 20.46 11.10 -2.09
CA ASP A 154 21.14 9.84 -2.30
C ASP A 154 20.13 8.76 -2.75
N THR A 155 20.37 8.18 -3.92
CA THR A 155 19.54 7.10 -4.47
C THR A 155 19.95 5.73 -3.94
N SER A 156 21.13 5.58 -3.32
CA SER A 156 21.61 4.29 -2.78
C SER A 156 20.74 3.74 -1.64
N GLN A 157 19.92 4.58 -1.01
CA GLN A 157 19.03 4.23 0.10
C GLN A 157 17.56 4.10 -0.31
N ILE A 158 17.26 4.21 -1.61
CA ILE A 158 15.90 4.21 -2.10
C ILE A 158 15.45 2.76 -2.34
N THR A 159 14.61 2.25 -1.44
CA THR A 159 13.90 0.98 -1.61
C THR A 159 12.46 1.12 -1.14
N TYR A 160 11.52 0.59 -1.92
CA TYR A 160 10.11 0.70 -1.64
C TYR A 160 9.30 -0.38 -2.37
N MET A 161 8.38 -1.05 -1.68
CA MET A 161 7.50 -2.04 -2.29
C MET A 161 6.03 -1.82 -1.88
N GLY A 162 5.32 -1.13 -2.77
CA GLY A 162 3.88 -0.93 -2.72
C GLY A 162 3.10 -2.18 -3.12
N VAL A 163 2.27 -2.69 -2.21
CA VAL A 163 1.42 -3.88 -2.41
C VAL A 163 -0.07 -3.59 -2.20
N GLY A 164 -0.43 -2.32 -2.09
CA GLY A 164 -1.79 -1.79 -2.03
C GLY A 164 -2.53 -1.81 -3.37
N PHE A 165 -3.74 -1.26 -3.35
CA PHE A 165 -4.66 -1.18 -4.48
C PHE A 165 -5.55 0.08 -4.40
N GLY A 166 -6.24 0.43 -5.49
CA GLY A 166 -7.20 1.54 -5.53
C GLY A 166 -6.57 2.93 -5.44
N ARG A 167 -5.30 3.09 -5.85
CA ARG A 167 -4.52 4.33 -5.77
C ARG A 167 -4.42 5.09 -7.10
N ASN A 168 -4.75 4.46 -8.22
CA ASN A 168 -4.67 4.94 -9.60
C ASN A 168 -5.70 6.01 -10.03
N LYS A 169 -6.41 6.66 -9.09
CA LYS A 169 -7.34 7.74 -9.50
C LYS A 169 -6.58 8.96 -10.03
N PRO A 170 -7.12 9.65 -11.07
CA PRO A 170 -6.57 10.92 -11.53
C PRO A 170 -6.36 11.90 -10.38
N GLY A 171 -5.23 12.60 -10.37
CA GLY A 171 -4.88 13.57 -9.32
C GLY A 171 -4.28 13.00 -8.03
N ASN A 172 -4.21 11.66 -7.86
CA ASN A 172 -3.54 11.05 -6.70
C ASN A 172 -2.01 10.97 -6.80
N GLY A 173 -1.42 11.39 -7.93
CA GLY A 173 0.02 11.35 -8.17
C GLY A 173 0.61 9.94 -8.34
N GLN A 174 -0.23 8.91 -8.48
CA GLN A 174 0.18 7.52 -8.67
C GLN A 174 -0.60 6.83 -9.81
N PRO A 175 -0.58 7.34 -11.06
CA PRO A 175 -1.31 6.74 -12.17
C PRO A 175 -0.83 5.30 -12.49
N GLY A 176 0.45 5.00 -12.23
CA GLY A 176 1.02 3.66 -12.36
C GLY A 176 0.61 2.67 -11.26
N ALA A 177 -0.21 3.06 -10.28
CA ALA A 177 -0.64 2.20 -9.18
C ALA A 177 -1.79 1.25 -9.59
N VAL A 178 -1.55 0.48 -10.64
CA VAL A 178 -2.45 -0.53 -11.23
C VAL A 178 -2.07 -1.94 -10.77
N PRO A 179 -2.95 -2.95 -10.88
CA PRO A 179 -2.65 -4.30 -10.41
C PRO A 179 -1.38 -4.91 -11.02
N LYS A 180 -1.07 -4.61 -12.29
CA LYS A 180 0.15 -5.07 -12.97
C LYS A 180 1.46 -4.63 -12.29
N ALA A 181 1.45 -3.52 -11.54
CA ALA A 181 2.61 -3.04 -10.80
C ALA A 181 2.73 -3.68 -9.40
N ASN A 182 1.68 -4.35 -8.90
CA ASN A 182 1.68 -4.95 -7.56
C ASN A 182 2.41 -6.30 -7.58
N PRO A 183 3.56 -6.45 -6.91
CA PRO A 183 4.34 -7.70 -7.01
C PRO A 183 3.67 -8.87 -6.29
N PHE A 184 2.77 -8.64 -5.34
CA PHE A 184 2.01 -9.73 -4.69
C PHE A 184 0.85 -10.26 -5.56
N LEU A 185 0.46 -9.55 -6.62
CA LEU A 185 -0.60 -9.98 -7.54
C LEU A 185 -0.07 -10.65 -8.81
N ASN A 186 1.20 -10.43 -9.14
CA ASN A 186 1.83 -10.91 -10.39
C ASN A 186 2.87 -11.99 -10.11
N ILE A 187 2.51 -12.93 -9.22
CA ILE A 187 3.30 -14.12 -8.92
C ILE A 187 3.21 -15.09 -10.10
N GLU A 188 4.36 -15.42 -10.68
CA GLU A 188 4.48 -16.36 -11.80
C GLU A 188 4.72 -17.79 -11.30
N SER A 189 5.43 -17.95 -10.18
CA SER A 189 5.69 -19.27 -9.60
C SER A 189 5.83 -19.25 -8.08
N ILE A 190 5.53 -20.39 -7.45
CA ILE A 190 5.80 -20.68 -6.03
C ILE A 190 6.56 -22.00 -5.98
N ASN A 191 7.75 -22.01 -5.36
CA ASN A 191 8.64 -23.17 -5.26
C ASN A 191 8.88 -23.86 -6.61
N GLY A 192 9.17 -23.07 -7.65
CA GLY A 192 9.41 -23.54 -9.02
C GLY A 192 8.19 -24.03 -9.78
N ARG A 193 7.00 -24.06 -9.15
CA ARG A 193 5.74 -24.43 -9.81
C ARG A 193 5.00 -23.19 -10.26
N ALA A 194 4.56 -23.19 -11.52
CA ALA A 194 3.78 -22.09 -12.07
C ALA A 194 2.53 -21.80 -11.22
N PHE A 195 2.33 -20.54 -10.86
CA PHE A 195 1.16 -20.08 -10.14
C PHE A 195 0.06 -19.74 -11.15
N ARG A 196 -0.86 -20.67 -11.36
CA ARG A 196 -1.90 -20.61 -12.40
C ARG A 196 -3.29 -20.59 -11.78
N CYS A 197 -4.28 -20.27 -12.61
CA CYS A 197 -5.69 -20.46 -12.28
C CYS A 197 -5.93 -21.86 -11.68
N GLY A 198 -6.57 -21.91 -10.50
CA GLY A 198 -6.81 -23.15 -9.75
C GLY A 198 -5.76 -23.47 -8.69
N SER A 199 -4.52 -23.00 -8.82
CA SER A 199 -3.44 -23.22 -7.82
C SER A 199 -3.48 -22.24 -6.64
N GLY A 200 -4.59 -21.52 -6.44
CA GLY A 200 -4.70 -20.41 -5.48
C GLY A 200 -5.45 -19.22 -6.07
N ARG A 201 -5.68 -18.18 -5.27
CA ARG A 201 -6.21 -16.90 -5.77
C ARG A 201 -5.17 -15.80 -5.59
N ALA A 202 -4.97 -14.98 -6.63
CA ALA A 202 -4.12 -13.79 -6.54
C ALA A 202 -4.63 -12.86 -5.43
N GLY A 203 -3.71 -12.43 -4.58
CA GLY A 203 -4.05 -11.74 -3.34
C GLY A 203 -3.11 -12.13 -2.21
N TRP A 204 -3.33 -11.53 -1.05
CA TRP A 204 -2.44 -11.68 0.09
C TRP A 204 -3.17 -11.52 1.42
N THR A 205 -2.57 -12.02 2.50
CA THR A 205 -2.96 -11.69 3.88
C THR A 205 -1.76 -11.09 4.61
N ILE A 206 -1.97 -10.04 5.40
CA ILE A 206 -0.94 -9.39 6.20
C ILE A 206 -1.36 -9.37 7.67
N SER A 207 -0.41 -9.62 8.57
CA SER A 207 -0.58 -9.58 10.03
C SER A 207 0.74 -9.17 10.68
N THR A 208 0.74 -8.94 12.00
CA THR A 208 1.99 -8.70 12.76
C THR A 208 3.01 -9.84 12.70
N LYS A 209 2.62 -11.03 12.20
CA LYS A 209 3.53 -12.18 12.06
C LYS A 209 4.27 -12.21 10.72
N GLY A 210 3.72 -11.57 9.68
CA GLY A 210 4.22 -11.70 8.32
C GLY A 210 3.09 -11.71 7.29
N VAL A 211 3.45 -12.12 6.07
CA VAL A 211 2.59 -12.07 4.89
C VAL A 211 2.35 -13.47 4.33
N HIS A 212 1.12 -13.78 3.94
CA HIS A 212 0.87 -14.87 3.00
C HIS A 212 0.62 -14.30 1.61
N ILE A 213 1.35 -14.79 0.62
CA ILE A 213 1.08 -14.52 -0.79
C ILE A 213 0.36 -15.73 -1.38
N GLY A 214 -0.68 -15.46 -2.18
CA GLY A 214 -1.59 -16.48 -2.66
C GLY A 214 -2.64 -16.84 -1.60
N LEU A 215 -3.91 -16.63 -1.91
CA LEU A 215 -4.99 -16.93 -0.99
C LEU A 215 -5.45 -18.39 -1.13
N THR A 216 -5.60 -19.03 0.02
CA THR A 216 -6.15 -20.39 0.18
C THR A 216 -7.30 -20.35 1.18
N ASN A 217 -8.11 -21.41 1.23
CA ASN A 217 -9.15 -21.52 2.25
C ASN A 217 -8.55 -21.58 3.68
N ARG A 218 -7.31 -22.06 3.82
CA ARG A 218 -6.62 -22.15 5.10
C ARG A 218 -6.22 -20.77 5.61
N ASN A 219 -5.50 -19.98 4.82
CA ASN A 219 -4.99 -18.68 5.28
C ASN A 219 -6.10 -17.60 5.35
N THR A 220 -7.20 -17.77 4.60
CA THR A 220 -8.38 -16.88 4.67
C THR A 220 -9.44 -17.29 5.71
N ARG A 221 -9.22 -18.38 6.46
CA ARG A 221 -10.16 -18.82 7.50
C ARG A 221 -10.35 -17.73 8.56
N GLY A 222 -11.61 -17.44 8.89
CA GLY A 222 -12.00 -16.47 9.93
C GLY A 222 -11.97 -15.01 9.50
N PHE A 223 -11.60 -14.71 8.25
CA PHE A 223 -11.73 -13.35 7.72
C PHE A 223 -13.18 -13.00 7.42
N ARG A 224 -13.58 -11.79 7.81
CA ARG A 224 -14.83 -11.14 7.41
C ARG A 224 -14.54 -10.23 6.22
N PHE A 225 -15.08 -10.58 5.06
CA PHE A 225 -14.81 -9.90 3.80
C PHE A 225 -15.91 -8.90 3.44
N THR A 226 -15.52 -7.67 3.15
CA THR A 226 -16.37 -6.68 2.48
C THR A 226 -16.14 -6.71 0.97
N LYS A 227 -17.18 -6.41 0.18
CA LYS A 227 -17.06 -6.30 -1.29
C LYS A 227 -16.46 -4.94 -1.64
N LEU A 228 -15.57 -4.94 -2.64
CA LEU A 228 -14.97 -3.75 -3.19
C LEU A 228 -15.71 -3.31 -4.46
N ALA A 229 -15.78 -2.01 -4.68
CA ALA A 229 -16.22 -1.46 -5.96
C ALA A 229 -15.10 -1.62 -6.99
N ARG A 230 -15.47 -1.68 -8.27
CA ARG A 230 -14.52 -1.71 -9.39
C ARG A 230 -13.59 -0.47 -9.35
N GLY A 231 -12.33 -0.69 -9.68
CA GLY A 231 -11.31 0.34 -9.83
C GLY A 231 -11.45 1.11 -11.14
N VAL A 232 -10.50 2.00 -11.42
CA VAL A 232 -10.51 2.87 -12.60
C VAL A 232 -10.18 2.07 -13.86
N THR A 233 -9.23 1.13 -13.78
CA THR A 233 -8.74 0.31 -14.90
C THR A 233 -9.30 -1.11 -14.82
N TYR A 234 -10.48 -1.30 -14.21
CA TYR A 234 -11.07 -2.62 -14.02
C TYR A 234 -11.34 -3.36 -15.34
N GLU A 235 -11.74 -2.62 -16.37
CA GLU A 235 -12.03 -3.19 -17.69
C GLU A 235 -10.74 -3.65 -18.41
N GLU A 236 -9.57 -3.11 -18.03
CA GLU A 236 -8.25 -3.54 -18.54
C GLU A 236 -7.67 -4.69 -17.69
N ASP A 237 -7.86 -4.64 -16.37
CA ASP A 237 -7.44 -5.66 -15.43
C ASP A 237 -8.50 -5.83 -14.34
N THR A 238 -9.22 -6.96 -14.38
CA THR A 238 -10.32 -7.28 -13.45
C THR A 238 -9.89 -7.44 -11.99
N ARG A 239 -8.59 -7.31 -11.70
CA ARG A 239 -8.02 -7.23 -10.35
C ARG A 239 -7.97 -5.78 -9.81
N ASP A 240 -8.32 -4.77 -10.61
CA ASP A 240 -8.29 -3.37 -10.18
C ASP A 240 -9.54 -3.04 -9.36
N TRP A 241 -9.37 -2.86 -8.06
CA TRP A 241 -10.46 -2.58 -7.14
C TRP A 241 -10.27 -1.22 -6.47
N ALA A 242 -11.37 -0.53 -6.19
CA ALA A 242 -11.35 0.68 -5.39
C ALA A 242 -11.04 0.37 -3.92
N MET A 243 -10.54 1.38 -3.19
CA MET A 243 -10.33 1.29 -1.74
C MET A 243 -11.59 0.83 -0.98
N PRO A 244 -11.45 0.08 0.13
CA PRO A 244 -12.58 -0.30 0.96
C PRO A 244 -13.31 0.93 1.50
N LYS A 245 -14.62 0.80 1.70
CA LYS A 245 -15.40 1.82 2.40
C LYS A 245 -15.10 1.80 3.89
N MET A 246 -15.21 2.95 4.54
CA MET A 246 -15.12 3.07 6.00
C MET A 246 -15.97 4.26 6.47
N SER A 247 -16.28 4.31 7.77
CA SER A 247 -16.71 5.53 8.45
C SER A 247 -15.88 5.72 9.71
N PHE A 248 -15.73 6.96 10.17
CA PHE A 248 -15.12 7.28 11.45
C PHE A 248 -15.95 8.28 12.24
N SER A 249 -15.76 8.30 13.56
CA SER A 249 -16.32 9.33 14.44
C SER A 249 -15.22 10.12 15.12
N VAL A 250 -15.51 11.38 15.41
CA VAL A 250 -14.69 12.27 16.25
C VAL A 250 -15.58 12.74 17.40
N ASP A 251 -15.18 12.45 18.63
CA ASP A 251 -15.92 12.76 19.86
C ASP A 251 -17.40 12.33 19.80
N GLY A 252 -17.62 11.11 19.31
CA GLY A 252 -18.94 10.49 19.19
C GLY A 252 -19.75 10.93 17.95
N ARG A 253 -19.34 11.98 17.23
CA ARG A 253 -20.00 12.42 15.99
C ARG A 253 -19.46 11.63 14.80
N TRP A 254 -20.33 10.95 14.05
CA TRP A 254 -19.94 10.17 12.87
C TRP A 254 -19.85 11.02 11.60
N ALA A 255 -18.76 10.85 10.85
CA ALA A 255 -18.60 11.40 9.51
C ALA A 255 -19.39 10.59 8.48
N THR A 256 -19.67 11.20 7.32
CA THR A 256 -20.22 10.49 6.16
C THR A 256 -19.28 9.34 5.74
N PRO A 257 -19.81 8.22 5.21
CA PRO A 257 -18.96 7.12 4.75
C PRO A 257 -17.99 7.55 3.64
N GLY A 258 -16.74 7.12 3.78
CA GLY A 258 -15.61 7.47 2.93
C GLY A 258 -14.78 6.27 2.49
N HIS A 259 -13.50 6.50 2.17
CA HIS A 259 -12.54 5.48 1.69
C HIS A 259 -11.40 5.23 2.67
N GLY A 260 -11.25 3.96 3.07
CA GLY A 260 -10.30 3.55 4.09
C GLY A 260 -9.05 2.97 3.48
N LEU A 261 -7.93 3.22 4.13
CA LEU A 261 -6.66 2.65 3.80
C LEU A 261 -6.02 2.09 5.08
N VAL A 262 -5.73 0.80 5.07
CA VAL A 262 -4.84 0.21 6.07
C VAL A 262 -3.45 0.26 5.48
N ASP A 263 -2.56 1.06 6.07
CA ASP A 263 -1.27 1.43 5.49
C ASP A 263 -0.13 0.93 6.37
N THR A 264 0.65 -0.02 5.85
CA THR A 264 1.82 -0.56 6.54
C THR A 264 3.05 0.31 6.41
N GLY A 265 3.05 1.35 5.56
CA GLY A 265 4.13 2.30 5.29
C GLY A 265 4.20 3.48 6.26
N VAL A 266 3.11 3.86 6.92
CA VAL A 266 3.09 4.96 7.92
C VAL A 266 2.72 4.54 9.34
N ALA A 267 3.28 5.23 10.35
CA ALA A 267 3.02 4.97 11.77
C ALA A 267 1.86 5.81 12.30
N GLN A 268 1.70 6.99 11.72
CA GLN A 268 0.63 7.94 11.98
C GLN A 268 -0.64 7.58 11.23
N MET A 269 -1.75 8.11 11.71
CA MET A 269 -3.03 8.13 11.00
C MET A 269 -3.18 9.44 10.23
N TYR A 270 -3.83 9.37 9.06
CA TYR A 270 -4.35 10.56 8.38
C TYR A 270 -5.87 10.50 8.38
N ILE A 271 -6.52 11.61 8.74
CA ILE A 271 -7.97 11.75 8.62
C ILE A 271 -8.32 13.00 7.83
N ARG A 272 -9.31 12.89 6.95
CA ARG A 272 -10.02 14.06 6.42
C ARG A 272 -11.50 13.76 6.38
N ALA A 273 -12.28 14.78 6.68
CA ALA A 273 -13.73 14.75 6.55
C ALA A 273 -14.18 15.60 5.37
N GLU A 274 -15.48 15.56 5.10
CA GLU A 274 -16.17 16.40 4.12
C GLU A 274 -16.86 17.58 4.82
N GLY A 275 -16.91 18.72 4.14
CA GLY A 275 -17.57 19.93 4.63
C GLY A 275 -17.01 20.41 5.98
N ASN A 276 -17.87 21.02 6.79
CA ASN A 276 -17.52 21.59 8.09
C ASN A 276 -17.56 20.56 9.24
N PHE A 277 -17.27 19.29 8.96
CA PHE A 277 -17.24 18.27 10.00
C PHE A 277 -16.13 18.60 11.02
N PRO A 278 -16.42 18.68 12.33
CA PRO A 278 -15.43 19.16 13.29
C PRO A 278 -14.33 18.12 13.52
N ILE A 279 -13.09 18.52 13.26
CA ILE A 279 -11.88 17.81 13.67
C ILE A 279 -11.10 18.79 14.55
N PRO A 280 -10.95 18.56 15.87
CA PRO A 280 -10.18 19.45 16.74
C PRO A 280 -8.71 19.46 16.32
N VAL A 281 -8.24 20.56 15.71
CA VAL A 281 -6.85 20.71 15.25
C VAL A 281 -6.08 21.64 16.18
N VAL A 282 -4.81 21.30 16.42
CA VAL A 282 -3.80 22.14 17.08
C VAL A 282 -2.56 22.22 16.18
N LYS A 283 -1.85 23.34 16.28
CA LYS A 283 -0.53 23.49 15.66
C LYS A 283 0.54 23.06 16.64
N VAL A 284 1.50 22.28 16.17
CA VAL A 284 2.68 21.86 16.93
C VAL A 284 3.92 22.09 16.10
N LYS A 285 5.08 22.30 16.74
CA LYS A 285 6.37 22.34 16.04
C LYS A 285 6.61 21.02 15.30
N ASP A 286 7.09 21.08 14.05
CA ASP A 286 7.37 19.89 13.26
C ASP A 286 8.46 19.04 13.91
N PRO A 287 8.15 17.85 14.46
CA PRO A 287 9.13 17.04 15.18
C PRO A 287 10.20 16.47 14.24
N ASN A 288 9.96 16.47 12.92
CA ASN A 288 10.88 15.91 11.93
C ASN A 288 11.85 16.95 11.33
N ARG A 289 11.75 18.23 11.74
CA ARG A 289 12.63 19.30 11.27
C ARG A 289 13.22 20.04 12.46
N HIS A 290 14.25 19.45 13.05
CA HIS A 290 15.02 20.08 14.14
C HIS A 290 15.53 21.46 13.71
N GLY A 291 15.29 22.47 14.55
CA GLY A 291 15.70 23.85 14.30
C GLY A 291 14.78 24.66 13.35
N SER A 292 13.66 24.10 12.88
CA SER A 292 12.67 24.88 12.11
C SER A 292 11.52 25.37 13.00
N ASP A 293 11.09 26.62 12.83
CA ASP A 293 9.85 27.16 13.41
C ASP A 293 8.59 26.72 12.63
N LYS A 294 8.73 25.73 11.74
CA LYS A 294 7.62 25.25 10.94
C LYS A 294 6.65 24.49 11.81
N GLU A 295 5.43 24.98 11.88
CA GLU A 295 4.33 24.28 12.54
C GLU A 295 3.64 23.30 11.59
N VAL A 296 3.12 22.23 12.16
CA VAL A 296 2.30 21.22 11.49
C VAL A 296 1.01 21.00 12.25
N ASP A 297 -0.06 20.76 11.50
CA ASP A 297 -1.37 20.48 12.09
C ASP A 297 -1.41 19.06 12.66
N ARG A 298 -2.03 18.92 13.84
CA ARG A 298 -2.31 17.65 14.51
C ARG A 298 -3.72 17.66 15.07
N VAL A 299 -4.34 16.49 15.15
CA VAL A 299 -5.57 16.37 15.94
C VAL A 299 -5.21 16.53 17.42
N ARG A 300 -6.02 17.28 18.16
CA ARG A 300 -5.81 17.57 19.58
C ARG A 300 -5.76 16.27 20.39
N GLN A 301 -4.82 16.18 21.33
CA GLN A 301 -4.80 15.08 22.31
C GLN A 301 -6.11 15.05 23.13
N GLY A 302 -6.54 13.86 23.57
CA GLY A 302 -7.82 13.65 24.24
C GLY A 302 -9.03 13.49 23.30
N THR A 303 -8.85 13.72 21.99
CA THR A 303 -9.92 13.51 21.00
C THR A 303 -10.23 12.02 20.87
N ASN A 304 -11.50 11.65 20.98
CA ASN A 304 -11.95 10.27 20.81
C ASN A 304 -12.16 9.96 19.33
N ILE A 305 -11.48 8.93 18.80
CA ILE A 305 -11.66 8.46 17.43
C ILE A 305 -12.19 7.04 17.46
N ALA A 306 -13.26 6.78 16.69
CA ALA A 306 -13.72 5.42 16.39
C ALA A 306 -13.79 5.22 14.89
N VAL A 307 -13.53 4.01 14.42
CA VAL A 307 -13.50 3.65 13.01
C VAL A 307 -14.27 2.35 12.80
N GLN A 308 -15.03 2.28 11.71
CA GLN A 308 -15.71 1.08 11.28
C GLN A 308 -15.51 0.81 9.79
N PHE A 309 -15.26 -0.45 9.46
CA PHE A 309 -15.31 -0.98 8.11
C PHE A 309 -16.63 -1.74 7.94
N PRO A 310 -17.55 -1.29 7.07
CA PRO A 310 -18.88 -1.87 6.96
C PRO A 310 -18.85 -3.25 6.28
N LEU A 311 -19.83 -4.07 6.65
CA LEU A 311 -20.20 -5.33 6.01
C LEU A 311 -21.73 -5.32 5.82
N LEU A 312 -22.26 -6.01 4.80
CA LEU A 312 -23.72 -6.15 4.67
C LEU A 312 -24.28 -6.78 5.97
N GLY A 313 -25.21 -6.08 6.62
CA GLY A 313 -25.81 -6.52 7.89
C GLY A 313 -24.89 -6.45 9.12
N GLY A 314 -23.74 -5.76 9.06
CA GLY A 314 -22.85 -5.63 10.22
C GLY A 314 -21.55 -4.86 9.96
N ARG A 315 -20.49 -5.24 10.69
CA ARG A 315 -19.17 -4.61 10.59
C ARG A 315 -18.10 -5.67 10.35
N ALA A 316 -17.23 -5.42 9.38
CA ALA A 316 -16.09 -6.28 9.06
C ALA A 316 -14.95 -6.06 10.08
N ALA A 317 -14.73 -4.82 10.50
CA ALA A 317 -13.81 -4.45 11.57
C ALA A 317 -14.26 -3.16 12.27
N THR A 318 -13.92 -3.03 13.55
CA THR A 318 -14.11 -1.83 14.36
C THR A 318 -12.96 -1.64 15.33
N TYR A 319 -12.56 -0.38 15.56
CA TYR A 319 -11.66 -0.03 16.66
C TYR A 319 -11.87 1.42 17.09
N ALA A 320 -11.40 1.77 18.27
CA ALA A 320 -11.41 3.13 18.80
C ALA A 320 -10.17 3.37 19.66
N PHE A 321 -9.77 4.63 19.77
CA PHE A 321 -8.66 5.09 20.61
C PHE A 321 -8.85 6.56 20.97
N VAL A 322 -8.10 7.03 21.95
CA VAL A 322 -7.99 8.46 22.30
C VAL A 322 -6.67 8.98 21.77
N VAL A 323 -6.70 10.11 21.07
CA VAL A 323 -5.48 10.71 20.51
C VAL A 323 -4.51 11.07 21.63
N GLY A 324 -3.28 10.55 21.56
CA GLY A 324 -2.23 10.79 22.55
C GLY A 324 -2.15 9.75 23.68
N GLU A 325 -3.13 8.84 23.80
CA GLU A 325 -3.06 7.74 24.76
C GLU A 325 -2.33 6.53 24.18
N GLU A 326 -1.52 5.87 25.00
CA GLU A 326 -0.84 4.64 24.59
C GLU A 326 -1.83 3.49 24.38
N GLY A 327 -1.62 2.71 23.33
CA GLY A 327 -2.43 1.55 23.03
C GLY A 327 -1.91 0.78 21.84
N PRO A 328 -2.20 -0.53 21.74
CA PRO A 328 -1.65 -1.39 20.69
C PRO A 328 -2.08 -0.96 19.27
N MET A 329 -3.27 -0.37 19.14
CA MET A 329 -3.80 0.14 17.86
C MET A 329 -3.75 1.67 17.77
N THR A 330 -3.16 2.36 18.75
CA THR A 330 -3.04 3.82 18.70
C THR A 330 -1.95 4.19 17.68
N PRO A 331 -2.25 5.05 16.68
CA PRO A 331 -1.22 5.59 15.80
C PRO A 331 -0.26 6.51 16.57
N SER A 332 0.95 6.73 16.05
CA SER A 332 1.94 7.61 16.70
C SER A 332 1.45 9.05 16.88
N PHE A 333 0.63 9.52 15.93
CA PHE A 333 -0.18 10.74 16.01
C PHE A 333 -1.27 10.69 14.94
N VAL A 334 -2.17 11.68 14.94
CA VAL A 334 -3.19 11.84 13.90
C VAL A 334 -2.98 13.17 13.19
N ALA A 335 -2.76 13.10 11.87
CA ALA A 335 -2.63 14.25 11.00
C ALA A 335 -3.98 14.55 10.32
N PRO A 336 -4.53 15.77 10.47
CA PRO A 336 -5.67 16.20 9.69
C PRO A 336 -5.24 16.49 8.24
N GLY A 337 -6.04 16.08 7.28
CA GLY A 337 -5.94 16.48 5.89
C GLY A 337 -6.94 17.58 5.56
N LYS A 338 -6.75 18.23 4.39
CA LYS A 338 -7.69 19.22 3.88
C LYS A 338 -9.10 18.61 3.76
N GLN A 339 -10.08 19.27 4.35
CA GLN A 339 -11.48 18.83 4.31
C GLN A 339 -12.00 18.90 2.88
N THR A 340 -12.18 17.74 2.27
CA THR A 340 -12.57 17.57 0.88
C THR A 340 -13.33 16.26 0.72
N PRO A 341 -14.40 16.23 -0.10
CA PRO A 341 -15.09 14.99 -0.38
C PRO A 341 -14.25 14.04 -1.24
N PRO A 342 -14.43 12.72 -1.10
CA PRO A 342 -15.09 12.06 0.03
C PRO A 342 -14.16 12.00 1.27
N PRO A 343 -14.73 11.77 2.48
CA PRO A 343 -13.94 11.47 3.66
C PRO A 343 -12.95 10.34 3.40
N PHE A 344 -11.79 10.43 4.05
CA PHE A 344 -10.73 9.45 3.89
C PHE A 344 -10.02 9.26 5.23
N LEU A 345 -9.67 8.01 5.51
CA LEU A 345 -8.92 7.64 6.69
C LEU A 345 -7.83 6.64 6.29
N ASN A 346 -6.60 6.97 6.66
CA ASN A 346 -5.47 6.05 6.64
C ASN A 346 -5.19 5.63 8.09
N THR A 347 -5.33 4.35 8.41
CA THR A 347 -5.20 3.86 9.79
C THR A 347 -3.77 3.92 10.33
N GLY A 348 -2.76 3.95 9.44
CA GLY A 348 -1.40 3.57 9.76
C GLY A 348 -1.26 2.11 10.17
N ARG A 349 -0.02 1.71 10.45
CA ARG A 349 0.35 0.30 10.66
C ARG A 349 -0.08 -0.26 12.01
N ALA A 350 -0.34 0.59 13.01
CA ALA A 350 -0.77 0.19 14.35
C ALA A 350 -2.06 -0.65 14.34
N PHE A 351 -2.93 -0.44 13.34
CA PHE A 351 -4.14 -1.24 13.12
C PHE A 351 -3.87 -2.76 13.10
N LEU A 352 -2.70 -3.19 12.61
CA LEU A 352 -2.37 -4.61 12.51
C LEU A 352 -2.25 -5.33 13.85
N HIS A 353 -2.02 -4.61 14.95
CA HIS A 353 -2.03 -5.22 16.28
C HIS A 353 -3.41 -5.73 16.69
N GLY A 354 -4.49 -5.16 16.17
CA GLY A 354 -5.85 -5.64 16.41
C GLY A 354 -6.43 -6.50 15.28
N TYR A 355 -5.95 -6.36 14.05
CA TYR A 355 -6.51 -7.08 12.91
C TYR A 355 -5.44 -7.60 11.95
N SER A 356 -5.60 -8.84 11.48
CA SER A 356 -5.01 -9.23 10.20
C SER A 356 -5.90 -8.71 9.06
N ILE A 357 -5.29 -8.38 7.92
CA ILE A 357 -5.99 -7.93 6.71
C ILE A 357 -5.76 -8.91 5.56
N ALA A 358 -6.69 -8.94 4.60
CA ALA A 358 -6.58 -9.75 3.40
C ALA A 358 -7.14 -9.03 2.19
N PHE A 359 -6.48 -9.15 1.03
CA PHE A 359 -6.98 -8.66 -0.24
C PHE A 359 -7.14 -9.82 -1.21
N ASP A 360 -8.39 -10.10 -1.62
CA ASP A 360 -8.76 -11.12 -2.62
C ASP A 360 -9.04 -10.41 -3.94
N ALA A 361 -7.99 -10.25 -4.75
CA ALA A 361 -8.02 -9.50 -6.00
C ALA A 361 -8.87 -10.21 -7.07
N VAL A 362 -8.99 -11.53 -7.01
CA VAL A 362 -9.83 -12.31 -7.94
C VAL A 362 -11.31 -12.07 -7.68
N ARG A 363 -11.71 -11.92 -6.41
CA ARG A 363 -13.13 -11.78 -6.03
C ARG A 363 -13.54 -10.37 -5.65
N GLY A 364 -12.63 -9.41 -5.66
CA GLY A 364 -12.90 -8.02 -5.27
C GLY A 364 -13.35 -7.88 -3.83
N ARG A 365 -12.55 -8.42 -2.90
CA ARG A 365 -12.90 -8.37 -1.47
C ARG A 365 -11.72 -7.97 -0.61
N PHE A 366 -12.00 -7.16 0.41
CA PHE A 366 -11.05 -6.84 1.47
C PHE A 366 -11.54 -7.40 2.79
N GLY A 367 -10.67 -8.14 3.47
CA GLY A 367 -11.01 -8.95 4.63
C GLY A 367 -10.31 -8.49 5.89
N PHE A 368 -10.99 -8.66 7.02
CA PHE A 368 -10.43 -8.42 8.34
C PHE A 368 -10.60 -9.64 9.23
N ARG A 369 -9.57 -9.97 10.02
CA ARG A 369 -9.63 -11.02 11.04
C ARG A 369 -9.11 -10.47 12.37
N PRO A 370 -9.95 -10.40 13.41
CA PRO A 370 -9.55 -9.98 14.75
C PRO A 370 -8.34 -10.79 15.26
N THR A 371 -7.34 -10.14 15.84
CA THR A 371 -6.28 -10.77 16.63
C THR A 371 -6.76 -11.01 18.07
N SER A 372 -6.03 -11.78 18.87
CA SER A 372 -6.33 -11.94 20.30
C SER A 372 -6.48 -10.61 21.03
N ASN A 373 -5.68 -9.59 20.67
CA ASN A 373 -5.69 -8.27 21.32
C ASN A 373 -6.96 -7.46 21.03
N SER A 374 -7.57 -7.63 19.85
CA SER A 374 -8.83 -6.96 19.52
C SER A 374 -10.06 -7.49 20.27
N LYS A 375 -9.98 -8.73 20.79
CA LYS A 375 -11.05 -9.30 21.63
C LYS A 375 -11.09 -8.62 23.01
N LEU A 376 -9.95 -8.13 23.50
CA LEU A 376 -9.85 -7.41 24.77
C LEU A 376 -10.47 -6.00 24.69
N THR A 377 -10.29 -5.30 23.57
CA THR A 377 -10.88 -3.96 23.37
C THR A 377 -12.40 -3.98 23.20
N ALA A 378 -12.98 -5.08 22.73
CA ALA A 378 -14.44 -5.24 22.58
C ALA A 378 -15.16 -5.58 23.90
N ALA A 379 -14.44 -6.11 24.90
CA ALA A 379 -14.99 -6.48 26.20
C ALA A 379 -15.01 -5.32 27.21
N GLY A 380 -14.24 -4.25 26.98
CA GLY A 380 -14.07 -3.12 27.92
C GLY A 380 -15.02 -1.94 27.74
N ARG A 381 -16.07 -2.07 26.92
CA ARG A 381 -17.12 -1.04 26.77
C ARG A 381 -18.49 -1.71 26.73
N ARG A 382 -18.99 -2.11 27.90
CA ARG A 382 -20.43 -2.21 28.17
C ARG A 382 -20.79 -1.13 29.18
#